data_AF-A0A5C3DUA5-F1
#
_entry.id   AF-A0A5C3DUA5-F1
#
_cell.length_a   1.000
_cell.length_b   1.000
_cell.length_c   1.000
_cell.angle_alpha   90.00
_cell.angle_beta   90.00
_cell.angle_gamma   90.00
#
_symmetry.space_group_name_H-M   'P 1'
#
loop_
_entity.id
_entity.type
_entity.pdbx_description
1 polymer ?
#
loop_
_entity_poly.entity_id
_entity_poly.type
_entity_poly.pdbx_seq_one_letter_code
_entity_poly.pdbx_strand_id
1 'polypeptide(L)'
;MPPRRTRATKKADDHQDTPDEVKVVESCSTAPLSATDEKQQETTSSDASTMTATRSKGKSRAARHQPLLSETAAPSSSEAVSSNPEAAEPSSPPPSSSSSKPTITMEDRQARLSALRAKMASSTKANRKAILSEQSRSRTIASELKSSSASRKIQKAEQILEERDLRESGQDVERYRNMHYSLEDSEAWDAKIEEKERRKDRGPGDFGDAAERAYQRQVRMLKPDVAAYRQSKSESEALKANSPASSALIKVKGKGKDETQSDELHYGTHKPSDDAIDRVVNHLNHQRQIIQNRSRRRHDDPDAEVNYINDSNRHFNKKLKRFYDKQTQEIRENLERGTAL
;
A
#
# COMPACT_ATOMS: atom_id res chain seq x y z
N MET A 1 -0.45 9.72 30.23
CA MET A 1 0.21 10.82 29.50
C MET A 1 -0.12 10.75 28.01
N PRO A 2 -0.57 11.86 27.41
CA PRO A 2 -0.91 11.94 25.99
C PRO A 2 0.31 11.72 25.07
N PRO A 3 0.11 11.39 23.78
CA PRO A 3 1.19 11.33 22.80
C PRO A 3 1.98 12.63 22.73
N ARG A 4 3.30 12.50 22.51
CA ARG A 4 4.14 13.65 22.19
C ARG A 4 3.70 14.16 20.81
N ARG A 5 3.28 15.43 20.72
CA ARG A 5 2.84 16.05 19.46
C ARG A 5 4.05 16.31 18.56
N THR A 6 3.96 15.95 17.27
CA THR A 6 4.96 16.32 16.27
C THR A 6 4.79 17.79 15.88
N ARG A 7 5.79 18.37 15.22
CA ARG A 7 5.66 19.76 14.75
C ARG A 7 4.60 19.88 13.65
N ALA A 8 4.51 18.90 12.76
CA ALA A 8 3.47 18.85 11.73
C ALA A 8 2.05 18.90 12.34
N THR A 9 1.79 18.19 13.44
CA THR A 9 0.49 18.26 14.11
C THR A 9 0.27 19.59 14.82
N LYS A 10 1.30 20.17 15.46
CA LYS A 10 1.20 21.53 16.03
C LYS A 10 0.89 22.59 14.99
N LYS A 11 1.58 22.57 13.84
CA LYS A 11 1.34 23.52 12.73
C LYS A 11 -0.03 23.37 12.09
N ALA A 12 -0.57 22.14 12.04
CA ALA A 12 -1.92 21.91 11.53
C ALA A 12 -2.98 22.53 12.44
N ASP A 13 -2.78 22.48 13.76
CA ASP A 13 -3.68 23.11 14.73
C ASP A 13 -3.55 24.65 14.69
N ASP A 14 -2.33 25.20 14.55
CA ASP A 14 -2.12 26.66 14.40
C ASP A 14 -2.79 27.25 13.15
N HIS A 15 -3.02 26.44 12.10
CA HIS A 15 -3.74 26.86 10.89
C HIS A 15 -5.28 26.77 11.01
N GLN A 16 -5.80 26.10 12.04
CA GLN A 16 -7.24 26.07 12.33
C GLN A 16 -7.67 27.25 13.22
N ASP A 17 -6.74 27.84 13.97
CA ASP A 17 -7.02 28.87 14.99
C ASP A 17 -6.87 30.33 14.51
N THR A 18 -6.60 30.59 13.23
CA THR A 18 -6.60 31.97 12.68
C THR A 18 -7.99 32.36 12.19
N PRO A 19 -8.74 33.28 12.86
CA PRO A 19 -10.02 33.75 12.36
C PRO A 19 -9.82 34.65 11.13
N ASP A 20 -10.51 34.33 10.03
CA ASP A 20 -10.55 35.14 8.81
C ASP A 20 -11.10 36.55 9.11
N GLU A 21 -10.24 37.56 8.98
CA GLU A 21 -10.58 38.97 9.17
C GLU A 21 -11.30 39.52 7.92
N VAL A 22 -12.64 39.50 7.94
CA VAL A 22 -13.47 40.07 6.87
C VAL A 22 -13.62 41.58 7.05
N LYS A 23 -12.98 42.37 6.18
CA LYS A 23 -13.28 43.79 5.96
C LYS A 23 -14.70 43.94 5.37
N VAL A 24 -15.65 44.36 6.18
CA VAL A 24 -17.00 44.77 5.74
C VAL A 24 -17.05 46.29 5.66
N VAL A 25 -17.38 46.81 4.48
CA VAL A 25 -17.66 48.23 4.23
C VAL A 25 -19.17 48.43 4.32
N GLU A 26 -19.59 49.37 5.16
CA GLU A 26 -20.97 49.75 5.43
C GLU A 26 -21.67 50.36 4.20
N SER A 27 -22.94 49.99 3.98
CA SER A 27 -23.96 50.92 3.52
C SER A 27 -25.34 50.50 4.08
N CYS A 28 -26.02 51.48 4.66
CA CYS A 28 -27.19 51.39 5.51
C CYS A 28 -28.46 51.86 4.74
N SER A 29 -29.63 51.72 5.39
CA SER A 29 -31.02 52.10 4.98
C SER A 29 -31.79 50.98 4.25
N THR A 30 -32.96 50.49 4.67
CA THR A 30 -34.08 51.03 5.48
C THR A 30 -34.99 49.90 5.98
N ALA A 31 -35.53 50.00 7.21
CA ALA A 31 -36.65 49.22 7.78
C ALA A 31 -38.01 49.96 7.52
N PRO A 32 -39.24 49.49 7.89
CA PRO A 32 -39.57 48.50 8.96
C PRO A 32 -40.82 47.55 8.81
N LEU A 33 -40.80 46.50 9.65
CA LEU A 33 -41.84 45.87 10.52
C LEU A 33 -43.22 45.37 10.00
N SER A 34 -43.47 44.05 10.20
CA SER A 34 -44.72 43.40 10.70
C SER A 34 -44.45 41.87 10.88
N ALA A 35 -44.31 41.29 12.07
CA ALA A 35 -45.31 40.81 13.07
C ALA A 35 -46.00 39.45 12.76
N THR A 36 -45.96 38.53 13.76
CA THR A 36 -46.70 37.26 13.99
C THR A 36 -46.26 36.01 13.19
N ASP A 37 -46.40 34.75 13.63
CA ASP A 37 -46.36 34.03 14.91
C ASP A 37 -46.34 32.50 14.54
N GLU A 38 -45.88 31.66 15.48
CA GLU A 38 -46.08 30.20 15.61
C GLU A 38 -45.76 29.18 14.48
N LYS A 39 -44.70 28.39 14.75
CA LYS A 39 -44.73 26.93 15.02
C LYS A 39 -45.33 25.99 13.96
N GLN A 40 -44.45 25.22 13.29
CA GLN A 40 -44.62 23.77 13.11
C GLN A 40 -43.32 23.09 12.63
N GLN A 41 -43.00 21.98 13.31
CA GLN A 41 -42.04 20.98 12.87
C GLN A 41 -42.65 20.23 11.68
N GLU A 42 -41.93 20.13 10.57
CA GLU A 42 -42.05 18.99 9.67
C GLU A 42 -40.79 18.83 8.82
N THR A 43 -40.38 17.57 8.69
CA THR A 43 -39.16 17.09 8.06
C THR A 43 -39.28 17.16 6.54
N THR A 44 -38.42 17.94 5.89
CA THR A 44 -38.23 17.89 4.43
C THR A 44 -36.91 17.21 4.06
N SER A 45 -37.05 16.17 3.25
CA SER A 45 -36.09 15.65 2.28
C SER A 45 -35.29 16.73 1.54
N SER A 46 -34.03 16.46 1.20
CA SER A 46 -33.52 16.40 -0.19
C SER A 46 -32.01 16.63 -0.25
N ASP A 47 -31.32 15.61 -0.73
CA ASP A 47 -30.28 15.64 -1.77
C ASP A 47 -29.85 17.02 -2.30
N ALA A 48 -28.56 17.36 -2.22
CA ALA A 48 -27.78 17.96 -3.30
C ALA A 48 -26.35 18.38 -2.88
N SER A 49 -25.41 17.79 -3.61
CA SER A 49 -24.04 18.19 -3.95
C SER A 49 -23.51 19.57 -3.51
N THR A 50 -22.23 19.61 -3.14
CA THR A 50 -21.30 20.56 -3.77
C THR A 50 -19.90 19.99 -3.90
N MET A 51 -19.46 19.83 -5.15
CA MET A 51 -18.06 19.58 -5.51
C MET A 51 -17.29 20.90 -5.46
N THR A 52 -16.14 20.91 -4.79
CA THR A 52 -15.19 22.03 -4.89
C THR A 52 -13.99 21.60 -5.72
N ALA A 53 -13.90 22.18 -6.92
CA ALA A 53 -12.78 22.05 -7.84
C ALA A 53 -11.66 23.04 -7.47
N THR A 54 -10.44 22.54 -7.24
CA THR A 54 -9.23 23.36 -7.15
C THR A 54 -8.37 23.18 -8.40
N ARG A 55 -8.29 24.21 -9.23
CA ARG A 55 -7.38 24.31 -10.39
C ARG A 55 -5.94 24.45 -9.92
N SER A 56 -5.06 23.52 -10.30
CA SER A 56 -3.61 23.73 -10.31
C SER A 56 -3.10 23.81 -11.74
N LYS A 57 -2.34 24.87 -12.02
CA LYS A 57 -1.84 25.25 -13.34
C LYS A 57 -0.41 24.73 -13.47
N GLY A 58 -0.25 23.53 -14.02
CA GLY A 58 1.05 22.89 -14.26
C GLY A 58 1.35 22.77 -15.75
N LYS A 59 2.45 23.39 -16.20
CA LYS A 59 2.99 23.37 -17.57
C LYS A 59 3.25 21.92 -18.02
N SER A 60 2.59 21.44 -19.07
CA SER A 60 2.91 20.17 -19.72
C SER A 60 4.05 20.38 -20.73
N ARG A 61 5.21 19.78 -20.45
CA ARG A 61 6.33 19.66 -21.38
C ARG A 61 6.01 18.52 -22.35
N ALA A 62 5.95 18.82 -23.65
CA ALA A 62 5.66 17.87 -24.72
C ALA A 62 6.68 16.72 -24.72
N ALA A 63 6.18 15.48 -24.68
CA ALA A 63 6.99 14.29 -24.85
C ALA A 63 7.20 14.03 -26.35
N ARG A 64 8.49 13.93 -26.68
CA ARG A 64 9.14 13.76 -27.97
C ARG A 64 8.71 12.47 -28.66
N HIS A 65 8.45 12.56 -29.97
CA HIS A 65 8.29 11.45 -30.90
C HIS A 65 9.34 10.35 -30.69
N GLN A 66 8.90 9.10 -30.61
CA GLN A 66 9.75 7.92 -30.84
C GLN A 66 9.67 7.55 -32.33
N PRO A 67 10.78 7.24 -33.00
CA PRO A 67 10.81 6.92 -34.43
C PRO A 67 10.43 5.46 -34.69
N LEU A 68 9.96 5.23 -35.92
CA LEU A 68 9.65 3.93 -36.51
C LEU A 68 10.76 2.90 -36.25
N LEU A 69 10.36 1.70 -35.82
CA LEU A 69 11.19 0.50 -35.94
C LEU A 69 11.08 -0.02 -37.38
N SER A 70 12.25 -0.15 -37.99
CA SER A 70 12.54 -0.75 -39.27
C SER A 70 12.25 -2.25 -39.26
N GLU A 71 11.50 -2.65 -40.27
CA GLU A 71 11.26 -4.03 -40.71
C GLU A 71 12.58 -4.65 -41.18
N THR A 72 13.07 -5.66 -40.46
CA THR A 72 14.15 -6.53 -40.93
C THR A 72 13.71 -7.99 -40.87
N ALA A 73 13.71 -8.57 -42.06
CA ALA A 73 13.41 -9.92 -42.48
C ALA A 73 13.90 -11.04 -41.55
N ALA A 74 13.03 -12.03 -41.33
CA ALA A 74 13.42 -13.41 -41.01
C ALA A 74 13.50 -14.21 -42.32
N PRO A 75 14.58 -14.98 -42.58
CA PRO A 75 14.65 -15.92 -43.70
C PRO A 75 14.20 -17.33 -43.28
N SER A 76 13.14 -17.81 -43.92
CA SER A 76 12.69 -19.20 -44.04
C SER A 76 11.81 -19.16 -45.30
N SER A 77 11.98 -19.92 -46.37
CA SER A 77 12.57 -21.24 -46.63
C SER A 77 12.64 -21.40 -48.16
N SER A 78 13.68 -22.04 -48.70
CA SER A 78 13.70 -22.51 -50.10
C SER A 78 13.48 -24.01 -50.14
N GLU A 79 12.37 -24.47 -50.70
CA GLU A 79 12.38 -25.57 -51.68
C GLU A 79 11.01 -25.71 -52.36
N ALA A 80 11.07 -26.19 -53.60
CA ALA A 80 10.04 -26.24 -54.65
C ALA A 80 8.77 -27.04 -54.23
N VAL A 81 7.62 -26.98 -54.89
CA VAL A 81 7.35 -27.53 -56.24
C VAL A 81 5.93 -27.13 -56.68
N SER A 82 5.85 -26.61 -57.91
CA SER A 82 4.82 -26.80 -58.96
C SER A 82 3.40 -27.24 -58.59
N SER A 83 2.39 -26.45 -58.98
CA SER A 83 1.45 -26.80 -60.08
C SER A 83 0.30 -25.77 -60.21
N ASN A 84 0.17 -25.21 -61.41
CA ASN A 84 -1.05 -24.60 -61.96
C ASN A 84 -1.63 -25.67 -62.94
N PRO A 85 -2.95 -25.80 -63.15
CA PRO A 85 -3.77 -24.83 -63.92
C PRO A 85 -5.16 -24.66 -63.25
N GLU A 86 -6.19 -23.96 -63.72
CA GLU A 86 -6.74 -23.67 -65.04
C GLU A 86 -7.93 -22.70 -64.79
N ALA A 87 -8.13 -21.73 -65.69
CA ALA A 87 -9.38 -21.07 -66.10
C ALA A 87 -10.56 -20.85 -65.11
N ALA A 88 -11.01 -19.59 -65.00
CA ALA A 88 -12.17 -19.10 -65.78
C ALA A 88 -12.75 -17.80 -65.18
N GLU A 89 -12.64 -16.69 -65.92
CA GLU A 89 -13.68 -15.66 -65.88
C GLU A 89 -14.98 -16.22 -66.48
N PRO A 90 -16.14 -15.68 -66.10
CA PRO A 90 -16.90 -14.99 -67.16
C PRO A 90 -17.63 -13.71 -66.72
N SER A 91 -17.42 -12.67 -67.52
CA SER A 91 -18.43 -11.80 -68.17
C SER A 91 -19.63 -11.20 -67.39
N SER A 92 -19.67 -9.87 -67.40
CA SER A 92 -20.86 -8.98 -67.52
C SER A 92 -21.89 -9.48 -68.57
N PRO A 93 -23.22 -9.18 -68.54
CA PRO A 93 -23.86 -7.89 -68.17
C PRO A 93 -25.21 -7.96 -67.39
N PRO A 94 -25.77 -6.80 -66.95
CA PRO A 94 -27.02 -6.76 -66.19
C PRO A 94 -28.26 -6.75 -67.11
N PRO A 95 -29.43 -7.28 -66.68
CA PRO A 95 -30.70 -6.89 -67.28
C PRO A 95 -31.13 -5.54 -66.71
N SER A 96 -31.21 -4.54 -67.61
CA SER A 96 -31.92 -3.30 -67.32
C SER A 96 -33.41 -3.60 -67.17
N SER A 97 -34.01 -3.22 -66.05
CA SER A 97 -35.42 -2.87 -66.02
C SER A 97 -35.57 -1.53 -65.29
N SER A 98 -36.07 -0.60 -66.07
CA SER A 98 -36.28 0.80 -65.79
C SER A 98 -37.40 1.01 -64.77
N SER A 99 -37.09 1.72 -63.68
CA SER A 99 -38.03 2.68 -63.10
C SER A 99 -37.25 3.78 -62.38
N SER A 100 -37.37 4.98 -62.94
CA SER A 100 -37.00 6.29 -62.40
C SER A 100 -35.81 6.34 -61.43
N LYS A 101 -34.65 6.78 -61.90
CA LYS A 101 -33.68 7.44 -61.02
C LYS A 101 -34.43 8.65 -60.43
N PRO A 102 -34.72 8.75 -59.11
CA PRO A 102 -34.99 10.06 -58.57
C PRO A 102 -33.73 10.87 -58.85
N THR A 103 -33.86 12.01 -59.52
CA THR A 103 -32.79 12.99 -59.60
C THR A 103 -32.44 13.31 -58.15
N ILE A 104 -31.41 12.65 -57.62
CA ILE A 104 -31.01 12.75 -56.21
C ILE A 104 -30.84 14.24 -55.96
N THR A 105 -31.79 14.81 -55.23
CA THR A 105 -31.83 16.25 -54.98
C THR A 105 -30.57 16.61 -54.20
N MET A 106 -30.11 17.85 -54.29
CA MET A 106 -28.91 18.27 -53.55
C MET A 106 -29.06 18.02 -52.04
N GLU A 107 -30.30 18.13 -51.54
CA GLU A 107 -30.68 17.78 -50.16
C GLU A 107 -30.50 16.29 -49.85
N ASP A 108 -30.97 15.38 -50.70
CA ASP A 108 -30.77 13.93 -50.51
C ASP A 108 -29.29 13.53 -50.54
N ARG A 109 -28.47 14.21 -51.36
CA ARG A 109 -27.01 14.02 -51.38
C ARG A 109 -26.38 14.51 -50.08
N GLN A 110 -26.80 15.68 -49.59
CA GLN A 110 -26.32 16.24 -48.33
C GLN A 110 -26.72 15.39 -47.12
N ALA A 111 -27.95 14.85 -47.11
CA ALA A 111 -28.44 13.94 -46.08
C ALA A 111 -27.68 12.60 -46.07
N ARG A 112 -27.39 12.04 -47.25
CA ARG A 112 -26.52 10.83 -47.35
C ARG A 112 -25.10 11.11 -46.89
N LEU A 113 -24.56 12.29 -47.20
CA LEU A 113 -23.22 12.68 -46.76
C LEU A 113 -23.17 12.94 -45.25
N SER A 114 -24.19 13.57 -44.67
CA SER A 114 -24.29 13.78 -43.22
C SER A 114 -24.44 12.45 -42.49
N ALA A 115 -25.25 11.52 -43.00
CA ALA A 115 -25.35 10.16 -42.47
C ALA A 115 -24.02 9.40 -42.53
N LEU A 116 -23.27 9.54 -43.64
CA LEU A 116 -21.94 8.95 -43.78
C LEU A 116 -20.94 9.58 -42.80
N ARG A 117 -20.94 10.91 -42.64
CA ARG A 117 -20.12 11.61 -41.64
C ARG A 117 -20.48 11.19 -40.22
N ALA A 118 -21.77 11.03 -39.91
CA ALA A 118 -22.23 10.53 -38.62
C ALA A 118 -21.77 9.09 -38.36
N LYS A 119 -21.83 8.22 -39.38
CA LYS A 119 -21.34 6.83 -39.29
C LYS A 119 -19.82 6.76 -39.11
N MET A 120 -19.06 7.63 -39.77
CA MET A 120 -17.60 7.75 -39.57
C MET A 120 -17.26 8.33 -38.18
N ALA A 121 -18.03 9.30 -37.71
CA ALA A 121 -17.86 9.86 -36.36
C ALA A 121 -18.21 8.82 -35.27
N SER A 122 -19.24 7.98 -35.49
CA SER A 122 -19.59 6.92 -34.55
C SER A 122 -18.54 5.81 -34.53
N SER A 123 -17.99 5.41 -35.68
CA SER A 123 -16.95 4.37 -35.73
C SER A 123 -15.64 4.84 -35.10
N THR A 124 -15.21 6.08 -35.38
CA THR A 124 -14.01 6.65 -34.76
C THR A 124 -14.16 6.81 -33.24
N LYS A 125 -15.34 7.22 -32.76
CA LYS A 125 -15.66 7.29 -31.33
C LYS A 125 -15.69 5.90 -30.69
N ALA A 126 -16.27 4.90 -31.37
CA ALA A 126 -16.30 3.51 -30.89
C ALA A 126 -14.89 2.91 -30.80
N ASN A 127 -14.06 3.10 -31.81
CA ASN A 127 -12.66 2.64 -31.82
C ASN A 127 -11.85 3.33 -30.72
N ARG A 128 -12.00 4.64 -30.55
CA ARG A 128 -11.35 5.37 -29.45
C ARG A 128 -11.80 4.86 -28.08
N LYS A 129 -13.10 4.57 -27.90
CA LYS A 129 -13.62 3.99 -26.67
C LYS A 129 -13.05 2.59 -26.42
N ALA A 130 -12.96 1.75 -27.45
CA ALA A 130 -12.38 0.42 -27.36
C ALA A 130 -10.90 0.48 -26.92
N ILE A 131 -10.09 1.31 -27.57
CA ILE A 131 -8.68 1.52 -27.21
C ILE A 131 -8.54 2.01 -25.77
N LEU A 132 -9.34 2.99 -25.35
CA LEU A 132 -9.31 3.49 -23.97
C LEU A 132 -9.74 2.41 -22.96
N SER A 133 -10.74 1.59 -23.31
CA SER A 133 -11.19 0.49 -22.46
C SER A 133 -10.12 -0.60 -22.33
N GLU A 134 -9.42 -0.92 -23.41
CA GLU A 134 -8.31 -1.88 -23.40
C GLU A 134 -7.10 -1.34 -22.62
N GLN A 135 -6.76 -0.05 -22.78
CA GLN A 135 -5.75 0.61 -21.97
C GLN A 135 -6.13 0.67 -20.48
N SER A 136 -7.42 0.84 -20.17
CA SER A 136 -7.89 0.79 -18.79
C SER A 136 -7.77 -0.63 -18.22
N ARG A 137 -8.14 -1.65 -19.01
CA ARG A 137 -8.07 -3.06 -18.63
C ARG A 137 -6.62 -3.53 -18.45
N SER A 138 -5.70 -3.13 -19.32
CA SER A 138 -4.29 -3.47 -19.18
C SER A 138 -3.66 -2.81 -17.95
N ARG A 139 -4.05 -1.58 -17.63
CA ARG A 139 -3.64 -0.90 -16.39
C ARG A 139 -4.20 -1.58 -15.15
N THR A 140 -5.46 -2.00 -15.16
CA THR A 140 -6.04 -2.72 -14.01
C THR A 140 -5.37 -4.07 -13.81
N ILE A 141 -5.13 -4.83 -14.88
CA ILE A 141 -4.41 -6.11 -14.83
C ILE A 141 -2.97 -5.91 -14.32
N ALA A 142 -2.25 -4.92 -14.85
CA ALA A 142 -0.89 -4.61 -14.39
C ALA A 142 -0.84 -4.16 -12.92
N SER A 143 -1.83 -3.40 -12.47
CA SER A 143 -1.97 -3.01 -11.07
C SER A 143 -2.30 -4.20 -10.17
N GLU A 144 -3.16 -5.09 -10.64
CA GLU A 144 -3.55 -6.30 -9.92
C GLU A 144 -2.37 -7.25 -9.77
N LEU A 145 -1.66 -7.57 -10.85
CA LEU A 145 -0.43 -8.37 -10.83
C LEU A 145 0.67 -7.78 -9.93
N LYS A 146 0.78 -6.44 -9.87
CA LYS A 146 1.75 -5.75 -9.00
C LYS A 146 1.35 -5.82 -7.51
N SER A 147 0.10 -6.12 -7.20
CA SER A 147 -0.32 -6.34 -5.82
C SER A 147 0.20 -7.68 -5.33
N SER A 148 1.02 -7.65 -4.27
CA SER A 148 1.51 -8.85 -3.56
C SER A 148 0.37 -9.78 -3.09
N SER A 149 -0.85 -9.25 -2.88
CA SER A 149 -2.02 -10.07 -2.55
C SER A 149 -2.48 -10.89 -3.76
N ALA A 150 -2.51 -10.32 -4.96
CA ALA A 150 -2.93 -11.02 -6.17
C ALA A 150 -1.90 -12.08 -6.58
N SER A 151 -0.61 -11.76 -6.52
CA SER A 151 0.46 -12.73 -6.77
C SER A 151 0.34 -13.96 -5.85
N ARG A 152 0.07 -13.76 -4.55
CA ARG A 152 -0.17 -14.87 -3.61
C ARG A 152 -1.46 -15.65 -3.91
N LYS A 153 -2.49 -15.00 -4.45
CA LYS A 153 -3.74 -15.69 -4.87
C LYS A 153 -3.52 -16.53 -6.12
N ILE A 154 -2.76 -16.01 -7.09
CA ILE A 154 -2.41 -16.71 -8.33
C ILE A 154 -1.59 -17.96 -8.00
N GLN A 155 -0.52 -17.83 -7.20
CA GLN A 155 0.30 -18.97 -6.77
C GLN A 155 -0.52 -20.05 -6.05
N LYS A 156 -1.49 -19.64 -5.19
CA LYS A 156 -2.39 -20.59 -4.54
C LYS A 156 -3.33 -21.28 -5.54
N ALA A 157 -3.86 -20.54 -6.51
CA ALA A 157 -4.72 -21.12 -7.54
C ALA A 157 -3.96 -22.12 -8.41
N GLU A 158 -2.72 -21.79 -8.78
CA GLU A 158 -1.81 -22.69 -9.50
C GLU A 158 -1.52 -23.95 -8.68
N GLN A 159 -1.18 -23.80 -7.39
CA GLN A 159 -0.93 -24.93 -6.49
C GLN A 159 -2.15 -25.84 -6.33
N ILE A 160 -3.35 -25.26 -6.27
CA ILE A 160 -4.61 -26.03 -6.18
C ILE A 160 -4.90 -26.77 -7.48
N LEU A 161 -4.65 -26.13 -8.63
CA LEU A 161 -4.83 -26.76 -9.94
C LEU A 161 -3.86 -27.92 -10.14
N GLU A 162 -2.58 -27.71 -9.82
CA GLU A 162 -1.55 -28.74 -9.87
C GLU A 162 -1.89 -29.92 -8.92
N GLU A 163 -2.34 -29.62 -7.71
CA GLU A 163 -2.78 -30.65 -6.76
C GLU A 163 -3.99 -31.45 -7.29
N ARG A 164 -4.92 -30.80 -8.00
CA ARG A 164 -6.03 -31.48 -8.68
C ARG A 164 -5.51 -32.40 -9.78
N ASP A 165 -4.63 -31.90 -10.65
CA ASP A 165 -4.09 -32.65 -11.79
C ASP A 165 -3.23 -33.84 -11.33
N LEU A 166 -2.47 -33.69 -10.23
CA LEU A 166 -1.71 -34.77 -9.60
C LEU A 166 -2.62 -35.85 -9.00
N ARG A 167 -3.74 -35.45 -8.37
CA ARG A 167 -4.74 -36.41 -7.89
C ARG A 167 -5.46 -37.13 -9.02
N GLU A 168 -5.82 -36.42 -10.09
CA GLU A 168 -6.45 -37.01 -11.28
C GLU A 168 -5.50 -37.99 -11.99
N SER A 169 -4.18 -37.72 -11.99
CA SER A 169 -3.16 -38.63 -12.51
C SER A 169 -2.74 -39.75 -11.53
N GLY A 170 -3.30 -39.78 -10.31
CA GLY A 170 -3.03 -40.80 -9.30
C GLY A 170 -1.64 -40.74 -8.66
N GLN A 171 -0.94 -39.61 -8.77
CA GLN A 171 0.35 -39.39 -8.13
C GLN A 171 0.17 -38.85 -6.70
N ASP A 172 1.11 -39.17 -5.82
CA ASP A 172 1.13 -38.62 -4.46
C ASP A 172 1.63 -37.16 -4.47
N VAL A 173 0.75 -36.26 -4.04
CA VAL A 173 0.96 -34.80 -4.04
C VAL A 173 2.16 -34.42 -3.16
N GLU A 174 2.29 -35.04 -1.99
CA GLU A 174 3.35 -34.70 -1.04
C GLU A 174 4.71 -35.18 -1.55
N ARG A 175 4.76 -36.37 -2.17
CA ARG A 175 5.97 -36.86 -2.82
C ARG A 175 6.42 -35.97 -3.97
N TYR A 176 5.49 -35.51 -4.81
CA TYR A 176 5.78 -34.57 -5.90
C TYR A 176 6.37 -33.26 -5.35
N ARG A 177 5.71 -32.65 -4.35
CA ARG A 177 6.21 -31.43 -3.69
C ARG A 177 7.61 -31.60 -3.13
N ASN A 178 7.87 -32.73 -2.47
CA ASN A 178 9.18 -33.01 -1.87
C ASN A 178 10.30 -33.15 -2.91
N MET A 179 9.98 -33.53 -4.15
CA MET A 179 10.97 -33.56 -5.25
C MET A 179 11.34 -32.16 -5.76
N HIS A 180 10.48 -31.16 -5.53
CA HIS A 180 10.72 -29.79 -5.96
C HIS A 180 11.47 -28.93 -4.94
N TYR A 181 11.55 -29.34 -3.67
CA TYR A 181 12.34 -28.62 -2.68
C TYR A 181 13.83 -28.93 -2.86
N SER A 182 14.62 -27.87 -3.07
CA SER A 182 16.08 -27.99 -3.04
C SER A 182 16.58 -28.08 -1.59
N LEU A 183 17.82 -28.58 -1.43
CA LEU A 183 18.49 -28.60 -0.12
C LEU A 183 18.60 -27.19 0.47
N GLU A 184 18.99 -26.22 -0.36
CA GLU A 184 19.15 -24.81 0.04
C GLU A 184 17.82 -24.18 0.47
N ASP A 185 16.71 -24.54 -0.18
CA ASP A 185 15.38 -24.06 0.18
C ASP A 185 14.95 -24.60 1.55
N SER A 186 15.29 -25.85 1.84
CA SER A 186 15.04 -26.50 3.13
C SER A 186 15.88 -25.85 4.24
N GLU A 187 17.18 -25.63 4.00
CA GLU A 187 18.06 -24.94 4.95
C GLU A 187 17.62 -23.50 5.22
N ALA A 188 17.22 -22.75 4.18
CA ALA A 188 16.70 -21.39 4.32
C ALA A 188 15.37 -21.38 5.10
N TRP A 189 14.53 -22.40 4.91
CA TRP A 189 13.30 -22.57 5.67
C TRP A 189 13.57 -22.85 7.15
N ASP A 190 14.46 -23.79 7.45
CA ASP A 190 14.84 -24.14 8.81
C ASP A 190 15.49 -22.95 9.53
N ALA A 191 16.40 -22.24 8.87
CA ALA A 191 16.99 -21.01 9.40
C ALA A 191 15.93 -19.95 9.72
N LYS A 192 14.88 -19.83 8.89
CA LYS A 192 13.77 -18.90 9.13
C LYS A 192 12.90 -19.32 10.31
N ILE A 193 12.65 -20.62 10.47
CA ILE A 193 11.92 -21.16 11.63
C ILE A 193 12.73 -20.96 12.91
N GLU A 194 14.02 -21.26 12.89
CA GLU A 194 14.92 -21.04 14.02
C GLU A 194 14.97 -19.56 14.39
N GLU A 195 15.12 -18.66 13.42
CA GLU A 195 15.14 -17.23 13.69
C GLU A 195 13.80 -16.72 14.25
N LYS A 196 12.68 -17.36 13.90
CA LYS A 196 11.35 -17.07 14.46
C LYS A 196 11.24 -17.59 15.90
N GLU A 197 11.71 -18.80 16.19
CA GLU A 197 11.73 -19.37 17.54
C GLU A 197 12.67 -18.58 18.47
N ARG A 198 13.82 -18.12 17.98
CA ARG A 198 14.71 -17.21 18.72
C ARG A 198 14.05 -15.87 19.05
N ARG A 199 13.14 -15.38 18.20
CA ARG A 199 12.39 -14.14 18.43
C ARG A 199 11.20 -14.30 19.38
N LYS A 200 10.69 -15.52 19.54
CA LYS A 200 9.53 -15.81 20.38
C LYS A 200 9.85 -15.45 21.82
N ASP A 201 8.87 -14.87 22.52
CA ASP A 201 9.04 -14.52 23.92
C ASP A 201 9.06 -15.80 24.76
N ARG A 202 10.21 -16.11 25.36
CA ARG A 202 10.38 -17.28 26.25
C ARG A 202 9.79 -17.06 27.64
N GLY A 203 9.20 -15.89 27.90
CA GLY A 203 8.57 -15.54 29.17
C GLY A 203 9.33 -14.43 29.92
N PRO A 204 8.95 -14.16 31.18
CA PRO A 204 9.64 -13.20 32.03
C PRO A 204 11.05 -13.71 32.34
N GLY A 205 12.04 -13.21 31.61
CA GLY A 205 13.46 -13.37 31.90
C GLY A 205 14.01 -12.15 32.65
N ASP A 206 15.32 -11.94 32.56
CA ASP A 206 15.97 -10.73 33.08
C ASP A 206 15.50 -9.46 32.35
N PHE A 207 15.53 -8.32 33.04
CA PHE A 207 15.22 -7.03 32.45
C PHE A 207 16.22 -6.67 31.33
N GLY A 208 17.48 -7.14 31.43
CA GLY A 208 18.48 -7.02 30.37
C GLY A 208 18.03 -7.70 29.07
N ASP A 209 17.65 -8.97 29.12
CA ASP A 209 17.17 -9.72 27.95
C ASP A 209 15.93 -9.09 27.32
N ALA A 210 15.02 -8.55 28.15
CA ALA A 210 13.82 -7.87 27.66
C ALA A 210 14.17 -6.57 26.94
N ALA A 211 15.16 -5.82 27.44
CA ALA A 211 15.68 -4.61 26.82
C ALA A 211 16.41 -4.93 25.50
N GLU A 212 17.25 -5.96 25.47
CA GLU A 212 17.93 -6.41 24.26
C GLU A 212 16.94 -6.80 23.17
N ARG A 213 15.91 -7.60 23.52
CA ARG A 213 14.84 -7.96 22.58
C ARG A 213 14.09 -6.74 22.06
N ALA A 214 13.84 -5.74 22.91
CA ALA A 214 13.22 -4.49 22.48
C ALA A 214 14.12 -3.71 21.50
N TYR A 215 15.41 -3.61 21.81
CA TYR A 215 16.39 -2.98 20.95
C TYR A 215 16.51 -3.69 19.59
N GLN A 216 16.67 -5.01 19.57
CA GLN A 216 16.72 -5.80 18.32
C GLN A 216 15.47 -5.59 17.45
N ARG A 217 14.28 -5.47 18.06
CA ARG A 217 13.05 -5.12 17.32
C ARG A 217 13.13 -3.71 16.73
N GLN A 218 13.59 -2.74 17.50
CA GLN A 218 13.71 -1.34 17.04
C GLN A 218 14.72 -1.21 15.90
N VAL A 219 15.87 -1.88 15.98
CA VAL A 219 16.90 -1.92 14.93
C VAL A 219 16.33 -2.48 13.63
N ARG A 220 15.52 -3.55 13.69
CA ARG A 220 14.87 -4.12 12.50
C ARG A 220 13.81 -3.21 11.88
N MET A 221 13.17 -2.35 12.69
CA MET A 221 12.18 -1.39 12.20
C MET A 221 12.82 -0.13 11.61
N LEU A 222 14.08 0.14 11.93
CA LEU A 222 14.83 1.28 11.41
C LEU A 222 15.07 1.09 9.91
N LYS A 223 14.73 2.11 9.12
CA LYS A 223 15.04 2.18 7.68
C LYS A 223 16.01 3.34 7.47
N PRO A 224 17.32 3.08 7.35
CA PRO A 224 18.33 4.12 7.14
C PRO A 224 18.14 4.82 5.78
N ASP A 225 18.27 6.13 5.76
CA ASP A 225 18.35 6.91 4.51
C ASP A 225 19.82 6.99 4.06
N VAL A 226 20.17 6.10 3.12
CA VAL A 226 21.54 5.97 2.61
C VAL A 226 21.96 7.20 1.80
N ALA A 227 21.02 7.93 1.18
CA ALA A 227 21.33 9.10 0.38
C ALA A 227 21.69 10.29 1.27
N ALA A 228 20.87 10.58 2.28
CA ALA A 228 21.16 11.62 3.27
C ALA A 228 22.47 11.34 4.03
N TYR A 229 22.74 10.07 4.35
CA TYR A 229 24.00 9.67 4.97
C TYR A 229 25.22 9.98 4.07
N ARG A 230 25.16 9.65 2.78
CA ARG A 230 26.26 9.94 1.84
C ARG A 230 26.51 11.45 1.70
N GLN A 231 25.45 12.26 1.67
CA GLN A 231 25.57 13.72 1.64
C GLN A 231 26.27 14.24 2.90
N SER A 232 25.76 13.86 4.08
CA SER A 232 26.37 14.27 5.36
C SER A 232 27.83 13.80 5.50
N LYS A 233 28.15 12.57 5.04
CA LYS A 233 29.53 12.07 5.00
C LYS A 233 30.41 12.96 4.13
N SER A 234 29.98 13.26 2.89
CA SER A 234 30.73 14.14 2.00
C SER A 234 30.91 15.57 2.52
N GLU A 235 29.90 16.15 3.18
CA GLU A 235 29.98 17.47 3.80
C GLU A 235 30.97 17.48 4.95
N SER A 236 30.96 16.44 5.79
CA SER A 236 31.92 16.29 6.89
C SER A 236 33.34 16.12 6.39
N GLU A 237 33.55 15.38 5.30
CA GLU A 237 34.84 15.21 4.66
C GLU A 237 35.33 16.52 4.01
N ALA A 238 34.42 17.30 3.39
CA ALA A 238 34.74 18.60 2.82
C ALA A 238 35.11 19.64 3.90
N LEU A 239 34.40 19.65 5.04
CA LEU A 239 34.71 20.50 6.19
C LEU A 239 36.08 20.16 6.79
N LYS A 240 36.42 18.87 6.88
CA LYS A 240 37.77 18.42 7.28
C LYS A 240 38.84 18.89 6.29
N ALA A 241 38.57 18.83 4.99
CA ALA A 241 39.51 19.28 3.96
C ALA A 241 39.73 20.82 3.98
N ASN A 242 38.70 21.60 4.34
CA ASN A 242 38.76 23.06 4.41
C ASN A 242 39.33 23.61 5.75
N SER A 243 39.62 22.76 6.74
CA SER A 243 40.31 23.15 7.98
C SER A 243 41.77 22.67 7.94
N PRO A 244 42.72 23.48 7.42
CA PRO A 244 44.10 23.07 7.23
C PRO A 244 44.91 22.93 8.53
N ALA A 245 44.36 23.31 9.69
CA ALA A 245 45.09 23.33 10.95
C ALA A 245 45.22 21.95 11.64
N SER A 246 44.35 20.98 11.34
CA SER A 246 44.38 19.63 11.95
C SER A 246 44.82 18.52 10.98
N SER A 247 44.83 18.78 9.66
CA SER A 247 45.19 17.76 8.65
C SER A 247 46.70 17.54 8.45
N ALA A 248 47.57 18.37 9.03
CA ALA A 248 49.01 18.35 8.75
C ALA A 248 49.85 17.40 9.63
N LEU A 249 49.31 16.86 10.73
CA LEU A 249 50.12 16.12 11.72
C LEU A 249 49.87 14.60 11.79
N ILE A 250 48.87 14.05 11.10
CA ILE A 250 48.57 12.60 11.12
C ILE A 250 48.58 12.03 9.70
N LYS A 251 49.75 12.03 9.06
CA LYS A 251 50.01 11.16 7.90
C LYS A 251 50.98 10.07 8.30
N VAL A 252 50.55 9.21 9.24
CA VAL A 252 51.24 7.96 9.51
C VAL A 252 51.02 7.04 8.30
N LYS A 253 52.13 6.75 7.62
CA LYS A 253 52.23 5.88 6.45
C LYS A 253 52.00 4.43 6.88
N GLY A 254 50.74 4.02 6.99
CA GLY A 254 50.33 2.63 7.19
C GLY A 254 49.20 2.28 6.22
N LYS A 255 49.39 1.24 5.40
CA LYS A 255 48.37 0.70 4.49
C LYS A 255 47.17 0.19 5.31
N GLY A 256 46.00 0.78 5.10
CA GLY A 256 44.74 0.36 5.72
C GLY A 256 43.75 1.52 5.76
N LYS A 257 43.29 1.94 4.58
CA LYS A 257 42.46 3.15 4.41
C LYS A 257 40.99 2.74 4.38
N ASP A 258 40.45 2.29 5.51
CA ASP A 258 39.00 2.16 5.72
C ASP A 258 38.66 2.33 7.22
N GLU A 259 37.97 3.44 7.53
CA GLU A 259 36.96 3.54 8.59
C GLU A 259 37.37 3.53 10.10
N THR A 260 38.59 3.90 10.49
CA THR A 260 38.95 3.93 11.94
C THR A 260 39.74 5.14 12.43
N GLN A 261 39.32 6.36 12.11
CA GLN A 261 39.59 7.51 12.98
C GLN A 261 38.36 8.38 13.06
N SER A 262 37.59 8.18 14.14
CA SER A 262 36.65 9.16 14.66
C SER A 262 37.45 10.41 15.04
N ASP A 263 37.76 11.24 14.04
CA ASP A 263 38.44 12.50 14.25
C ASP A 263 37.58 13.39 15.16
N GLU A 264 38.10 13.60 16.36
CA GLU A 264 38.10 14.89 17.05
C GLU A 264 36.71 15.45 17.42
N LEU A 265 36.16 14.91 18.52
CA LEU A 265 35.24 15.56 19.48
C LEU A 265 34.26 16.63 18.92
N HIS A 266 33.63 16.39 17.77
CA HIS A 266 32.53 17.24 17.30
C HIS A 266 31.22 16.83 17.98
N TYR A 267 31.16 17.03 19.30
CA TYR A 267 30.01 16.74 20.15
C TYR A 267 29.25 18.03 20.46
N GLY A 268 27.91 18.00 20.36
CA GLY A 268 27.03 19.11 20.77
C GLY A 268 26.76 20.19 19.71
N THR A 269 27.43 20.16 18.56
CA THR A 269 27.21 21.08 17.42
C THR A 269 26.17 20.58 16.42
N HIS A 270 25.84 19.29 16.43
CA HIS A 270 24.87 18.68 15.53
C HIS A 270 23.45 19.16 15.83
N LYS A 271 22.88 19.93 14.91
CA LYS A 271 21.47 20.36 14.93
C LYS A 271 20.70 19.50 13.92
N PRO A 272 20.02 18.43 14.36
CA PRO A 272 19.26 17.57 13.45
C PRO A 272 18.16 18.37 12.74
N SER A 273 17.82 17.95 11.53
CA SER A 273 16.68 18.51 10.80
C SER A 273 15.37 18.25 11.55
N ASP A 274 14.40 19.15 11.39
CA ASP A 274 13.08 19.02 12.00
C ASP A 274 12.39 17.69 11.62
N ASP A 275 12.57 17.24 10.38
CA ASP A 275 12.05 15.94 9.93
C ASP A 275 12.66 14.76 10.69
N ALA A 276 13.97 14.80 10.97
CA ALA A 276 14.62 13.77 11.77
C ALA A 276 14.07 13.73 13.20
N ILE A 277 13.76 14.90 13.78
CA ILE A 277 13.12 15.00 15.11
C ILE A 277 11.71 14.39 15.07
N ASP A 278 10.90 14.74 14.07
CA ASP A 278 9.53 14.22 13.94
C ASP A 278 9.53 12.68 13.75
N ARG A 279 10.49 12.12 13.00
CA ARG A 279 10.68 10.66 12.88
C ARG A 279 10.95 10.00 14.23
N VAL A 280 11.80 10.60 15.07
CA VAL A 280 12.07 10.09 16.43
C VAL A 280 10.84 10.20 17.32
N VAL A 281 10.12 11.32 17.29
CA VAL A 281 8.88 11.50 18.08
C VAL A 281 7.83 10.46 17.70
N ASN A 282 7.65 10.21 16.41
CA ASN A 282 6.75 9.17 15.90
C ASN A 282 7.17 7.78 16.39
N HIS A 283 8.47 7.46 16.35
CA HIS A 283 8.98 6.20 16.87
C HIS A 283 8.71 6.03 18.38
N LEU A 284 8.94 7.08 19.20
CA LEU A 284 8.66 7.05 20.63
C LEU A 284 7.17 6.88 20.94
N ASN A 285 6.30 7.53 20.16
CA ASN A 285 4.85 7.35 20.29
C ASN A 285 4.44 5.91 19.96
N HIS A 286 5.02 5.32 18.92
CA HIS A 286 4.78 3.93 18.57
C HIS A 286 5.26 2.96 19.67
N GLN A 287 6.45 3.18 20.22
CA GLN A 287 6.96 2.39 21.34
C GLN A 287 6.04 2.47 22.57
N ARG A 288 5.55 3.67 22.90
CA ARG A 288 4.60 3.87 24.01
C ARG A 288 3.31 3.10 23.79
N GLN A 289 2.79 3.07 22.56
CA GLN A 289 1.62 2.28 22.22
C GLN A 289 1.86 0.77 22.38
N ILE A 290 3.03 0.27 21.96
CA ILE A 290 3.42 -1.13 22.18
C ILE A 290 3.46 -1.47 23.68
N ILE A 291 4.04 -0.59 24.50
CA ILE A 291 4.15 -0.79 25.96
C ILE A 291 2.75 -0.81 26.60
N GLN A 292 1.88 0.12 26.22
CA GLN A 292 0.49 0.18 26.71
C GLN A 292 -0.29 -1.09 26.35
N ASN A 293 -0.10 -1.60 25.14
CA ASN A 293 -0.78 -2.78 24.63
C ASN A 293 -0.12 -4.11 25.06
N ARG A 294 0.98 -4.09 25.82
CA ARG A 294 1.69 -5.30 26.28
C ARG A 294 0.80 -6.17 27.17
N SER A 295 0.03 -5.54 28.06
CA SER A 295 -0.93 -6.23 28.92
C SER A 295 -2.29 -6.26 28.24
N ARG A 296 -2.61 -7.38 27.59
CA ARG A 296 -3.91 -7.57 26.95
C ARG A 296 -4.97 -7.91 28.00
N ARG A 297 -6.07 -7.16 28.03
CA ARG A 297 -7.26 -7.50 28.84
C ARG A 297 -7.86 -8.79 28.29
N ARG A 298 -8.07 -9.78 29.16
CA ARG A 298 -8.86 -10.98 28.85
C ARG A 298 -10.30 -10.69 29.23
N HIS A 299 -11.23 -10.95 28.32
CA HIS A 299 -12.66 -10.84 28.60
C HIS A 299 -13.07 -11.87 29.67
N ASP A 300 -14.11 -11.56 30.43
CA ASP A 300 -14.67 -12.51 31.39
C ASP A 300 -15.74 -13.34 30.72
N ASP A 301 -15.74 -14.63 30.97
CA ASP A 301 -16.82 -15.49 30.52
C ASP A 301 -18.06 -15.17 31.37
N PRO A 302 -19.19 -14.73 30.77
CA PRO A 302 -20.38 -14.33 31.53
C PRO A 302 -21.04 -15.51 32.25
N ASP A 303 -20.80 -16.74 31.78
CA ASP A 303 -21.36 -17.97 32.33
C ASP A 303 -20.48 -18.58 33.43
N ALA A 304 -19.30 -18.01 33.70
CA ALA A 304 -18.41 -18.53 34.74
C ALA A 304 -18.91 -18.13 36.14
N GLU A 305 -18.79 -19.06 37.09
CA GLU A 305 -19.19 -18.84 38.48
C GLU A 305 -18.49 -17.61 39.10
N VAL A 306 -19.29 -16.64 39.54
CA VAL A 306 -18.81 -15.40 40.13
C VAL A 306 -18.44 -15.64 41.58
N ASN A 307 -17.14 -15.83 41.83
CA ASN A 307 -16.59 -16.05 43.16
C ASN A 307 -16.08 -14.76 43.85
N TYR A 308 -16.52 -13.58 43.40
CA TYR A 308 -16.03 -12.29 43.88
C TYR A 308 -17.16 -11.26 44.04
N ILE A 309 -17.00 -10.34 44.99
CA ILE A 309 -17.96 -9.26 45.25
C ILE A 309 -17.49 -7.93 44.61
N ASN A 310 -16.19 -7.65 44.62
CA ASN A 310 -15.60 -6.44 44.02
C ASN A 310 -14.46 -6.79 43.04
N ASP A 311 -14.03 -5.81 42.23
CA ASP A 311 -12.98 -6.04 41.23
C ASP A 311 -11.61 -6.33 41.86
N SER A 312 -11.30 -5.74 43.03
CA SER A 312 -10.06 -6.04 43.75
C SER A 312 -10.01 -7.50 44.24
N ASN A 313 -11.12 -8.03 44.75
CA ASN A 313 -11.30 -9.42 45.16
C ASN A 313 -11.22 -10.34 43.94
N ARG A 314 -11.80 -9.95 42.80
CA ARG A 314 -11.62 -10.69 41.54
C ARG A 314 -10.14 -10.82 41.15
N HIS A 315 -9.38 -9.73 41.21
CA HIS A 315 -7.95 -9.75 40.91
C HIS A 315 -7.16 -10.60 41.92
N PHE A 316 -7.54 -10.55 43.20
CA PHE A 316 -6.97 -11.37 44.26
C PHE A 316 -7.26 -12.86 44.06
N ASN A 317 -8.51 -13.23 43.81
CA ASN A 317 -8.91 -14.61 43.49
C ASN A 317 -8.22 -15.11 42.22
N LYS A 318 -8.07 -14.27 41.19
CA LYS A 318 -7.29 -14.60 39.99
C LYS A 318 -5.80 -14.79 40.30
N LYS A 319 -5.26 -14.09 41.29
CA LYS A 319 -3.88 -14.30 41.78
C LYS A 319 -3.77 -15.65 42.47
N LEU A 320 -4.68 -15.95 43.41
CA LEU A 320 -4.72 -17.25 44.10
C LEU A 320 -4.84 -18.40 43.10
N LYS A 321 -5.73 -18.27 42.12
CA LYS A 321 -5.93 -19.26 41.06
C LYS A 321 -4.61 -19.62 40.35
N ARG A 322 -3.79 -18.63 39.99
CA ARG A 322 -2.50 -18.87 39.32
C ARG A 322 -1.49 -19.69 40.15
N PHE A 323 -1.53 -19.58 41.47
CA PHE A 323 -0.57 -20.24 42.36
C PHE A 323 -1.08 -21.57 42.91
N TYR A 324 -2.36 -21.63 43.29
CA TYR A 324 -2.92 -22.72 44.07
C TYR A 324 -3.85 -23.64 43.27
N ASP A 325 -4.32 -23.27 42.07
CA ASP A 325 -5.25 -24.13 41.30
C ASP A 325 -4.66 -25.50 41.03
N LYS A 326 -3.35 -25.58 40.76
CA LYS A 326 -2.66 -26.86 40.53
C LYS A 326 -2.76 -27.82 41.73
N GLN A 327 -2.85 -27.29 42.96
CA GLN A 327 -2.89 -28.08 44.19
C GLN A 327 -4.30 -28.24 44.75
N THR A 328 -5.24 -27.40 44.33
CA THR A 328 -6.61 -27.33 44.87
C THR A 328 -7.66 -27.83 43.87
N GLN A 329 -7.22 -28.39 42.75
CA GLN A 329 -8.10 -28.92 41.71
C GLN A 329 -9.02 -30.03 42.26
N GLU A 330 -8.48 -31.02 42.98
CA GLU A 330 -9.27 -32.10 43.59
C GLU A 330 -10.29 -31.58 44.59
N ILE A 331 -9.91 -30.60 45.42
CA ILE A 331 -10.82 -29.98 46.39
C ILE A 331 -11.96 -29.25 45.68
N ARG A 332 -11.67 -28.57 44.57
CA ARG A 332 -12.69 -27.89 43.75
C ARG A 332 -13.64 -28.90 43.11
N GLU A 333 -13.11 -29.94 42.47
CA GLU A 333 -13.90 -31.00 41.85
C GLU A 333 -14.80 -31.71 42.89
N ASN A 334 -14.29 -31.94 44.10
CA ASN A 334 -15.07 -32.51 45.20
C ASN A 334 -16.19 -31.56 45.67
N LEU A 335 -15.94 -30.25 45.72
CA LEU A 335 -16.97 -29.25 46.03
C LEU A 335 -18.05 -29.22 44.95
N GLU A 336 -17.66 -29.25 43.67
CA GLU A 336 -18.58 -29.31 42.52
C GLU A 336 -19.36 -30.64 42.48
N ARG A 337 -18.75 -31.74 42.96
CA ARG A 337 -19.38 -33.07 43.10
C ARG A 337 -20.25 -33.22 44.36
N GLY A 338 -20.31 -32.22 45.23
CA GLY A 338 -21.16 -32.24 46.42
C GLY A 338 -20.52 -32.89 47.65
N THR A 339 -19.23 -32.66 47.88
CA THR A 339 -18.49 -33.03 49.11
C THR A 339 -18.50 -34.51 49.48
N ALA A 340 -18.72 -35.40 48.51
CA ALA A 340 -18.53 -36.83 48.70
C ALA A 340 -17.02 -37.13 48.64
N LEU A 341 -16.42 -37.45 49.79
CA LEU A 341 -15.04 -37.95 49.92
C LEU A 341 -14.88 -39.31 49.26
#